data_AF-A0A1A8CAL2-F1
#
_entry.id   AF-A0A1A8CAL2-F1
#
_cell.length_a   1.000
_cell.length_b   1.000
_cell.length_c   1.000
_cell.angle_alpha   90.00
_cell.angle_beta   90.00
_cell.angle_gamma   90.00
#
_symmetry.space_group_name_H-M   'P 1'
#
loop_
_entity.id
_entity.type
_entity.pdbx_description
1 polymer ?
#
loop_
_entity_poly.entity_id
_entity_poly.type
_entity_poly.pdbx_seq_one_letter_code
_entity_poly.pdbx_strand_id
1 'polypeptide(L)'
;VYLEKLKTVDMVIRNTQGAEGVLKQYEDCLREVHTVPSNVTEVETQRTKLKKMRVEAEGQQPVFDSLEDELKKASVVSDKMSRVHSERDAELDHYRQLTTSLQDRWKAVFTQIDLRQRELDQLGRQLGYYRESYDWLIRWIADAKQRQEKIQAIPITDSKTLKDQLAQENKLLEEIEQNKDKVEECHT
;
A
#
# COMPACT_ATOMS: atom_id res chain seq x y z
N VAL A 1 -9.50 9.89 -48.74
CA VAL A 1 -10.28 9.28 -47.63
C VAL A 1 -9.71 7.93 -47.21
N TYR A 2 -9.56 6.92 -48.08
CA TYR A 2 -8.93 5.63 -47.71
C TYR A 2 -7.50 5.74 -47.14
N LEU A 3 -6.61 6.49 -47.80
CA LEU A 3 -5.23 6.70 -47.31
C LEU A 3 -5.20 7.44 -45.96
N GLU A 4 -6.15 8.35 -45.75
CA GLU A 4 -6.28 9.11 -44.50
C GLU A 4 -6.75 8.20 -43.37
N LYS A 5 -7.72 7.30 -43.64
CA LYS A 5 -8.17 6.25 -42.73
C LYS A 5 -7.00 5.38 -42.28
N LEU A 6 -6.23 4.84 -43.22
CA LEU A 6 -5.08 3.97 -42.92
C LEU A 6 -4.05 4.69 -42.03
N LYS A 7 -3.75 5.97 -42.30
CA LYS A 7 -2.84 6.76 -41.47
C LYS A 7 -3.36 6.96 -40.05
N THR A 8 -4.65 7.26 -39.88
CA THR A 8 -5.25 7.45 -38.55
C THR A 8 -5.29 6.15 -37.76
N VAL A 9 -5.61 5.02 -38.41
CA VAL A 9 -5.63 3.70 -37.76
C VAL A 9 -4.22 3.28 -37.35
N ASP A 10 -3.22 3.45 -38.19
CA ASP A 10 -1.82 3.16 -37.87
C ASP A 10 -1.31 3.98 -36.68
N MET A 11 -1.75 5.23 -36.53
CA MET A 11 -1.44 6.04 -35.35
C MET A 11 -2.09 5.47 -34.07
N VAL A 12 -3.37 5.07 -34.15
CA VAL A 12 -4.09 4.43 -33.02
C VAL A 12 -3.41 3.11 -32.62
N ILE A 13 -2.93 2.32 -33.57
CA ILE A 13 -2.16 1.10 -33.30
C ILE A 13 -0.89 1.41 -32.50
N ARG A 14 -0.11 2.38 -32.95
CA ARG A 14 1.15 2.72 -32.28
C ARG A 14 0.91 3.28 -30.88
N ASN A 15 -0.11 4.13 -30.71
CA ASN A 15 -0.46 4.68 -29.41
C ASN A 15 -1.00 3.61 -28.44
N THR A 16 -1.84 2.68 -28.90
CA THR A 16 -2.35 1.58 -28.05
C THR A 16 -1.22 0.67 -27.59
N GLN A 17 -0.27 0.34 -28.46
CA GLN A 17 0.92 -0.44 -28.09
C GLN A 17 1.81 0.29 -27.08
N GLY A 18 2.02 1.60 -27.25
CA GLY A 18 2.75 2.43 -26.31
C GLY A 18 2.09 2.47 -24.92
N ALA A 19 0.77 2.72 -24.88
CA ALA A 19 -0.01 2.76 -23.65
C ALA A 19 -0.03 1.40 -22.93
N GLU A 20 -0.16 0.29 -23.66
CA GLU A 20 -0.08 -1.07 -23.12
C GLU A 20 1.29 -1.35 -22.49
N GLY A 21 2.38 -0.91 -23.13
CA GLY A 21 3.74 -1.05 -22.60
C GLY A 21 3.92 -0.30 -21.27
N VAL A 22 3.45 0.95 -21.22
CA VAL A 22 3.45 1.76 -19.99
C VAL A 22 2.61 1.11 -18.89
N LEU A 23 1.40 0.63 -19.22
CA LEU A 23 0.53 -0.06 -18.25
C LEU A 23 1.20 -1.26 -17.64
N LYS A 24 1.76 -2.15 -18.46
CA LYS A 24 2.40 -3.38 -17.99
C LYS A 24 3.52 -3.09 -17.01
N GLN A 25 4.33 -2.06 -17.26
CA GLN A 25 5.39 -1.65 -16.35
C GLN A 25 4.85 -1.36 -14.93
N TYR A 26 3.76 -0.59 -14.82
CA TYR A 26 3.18 -0.25 -13.52
C TYR A 26 2.40 -1.42 -12.91
N GLU A 27 1.70 -2.20 -13.71
CA GLU A 27 0.99 -3.40 -13.27
C GLU A 27 1.97 -4.45 -12.71
N ASP A 28 3.11 -4.67 -13.36
CA ASP A 28 4.13 -5.61 -12.92
C ASP A 28 4.81 -5.11 -11.64
N CYS A 29 5.15 -3.82 -11.55
CA CYS A 29 5.66 -3.23 -10.30
C CYS A 29 4.65 -3.35 -9.14
N LEU A 30 3.35 -3.23 -9.43
CA LEU A 30 2.29 -3.49 -8.45
C LEU A 30 2.17 -4.99 -8.12
N ARG A 31 2.51 -5.92 -9.01
CA ARG A 31 2.49 -7.37 -8.72
C ARG A 31 3.66 -7.83 -7.87
N GLU A 32 4.82 -7.18 -7.94
CA GLU A 32 6.06 -7.52 -7.22
C GLU A 32 6.02 -7.29 -5.68
N VAL A 33 4.87 -7.42 -5.02
CA VAL A 33 4.78 -7.35 -3.56
C VAL A 33 4.85 -8.75 -2.98
N HIS A 34 6.06 -9.23 -2.73
CA HIS A 34 6.27 -10.58 -2.17
C HIS A 34 6.33 -10.60 -0.63
N THR A 35 6.50 -9.46 0.04
CA THR A 35 6.65 -9.41 1.50
C THR A 35 5.87 -8.26 2.14
N VAL A 36 5.08 -8.60 3.15
CA VAL A 36 4.44 -7.62 4.05
C VAL A 36 5.52 -6.96 4.90
N PRO A 37 5.52 -5.63 5.07
CA PRO A 37 6.46 -4.94 5.95
C PRO A 37 6.43 -5.48 7.38
N SER A 38 7.61 -5.67 7.96
CA SER A 38 7.79 -6.17 9.33
C SER A 38 8.04 -5.06 10.36
N ASN A 39 8.30 -3.84 9.90
CA ASN A 39 8.68 -2.72 10.75
C ASN A 39 8.28 -1.37 10.14
N VAL A 40 8.22 -0.34 11.00
CA VAL A 40 7.81 1.01 10.60
C VAL A 40 8.70 1.58 9.49
N THR A 41 10.00 1.29 9.52
CA THR A 41 10.94 1.75 8.49
C THR A 41 10.68 1.13 7.11
N GLU A 42 10.34 -0.15 7.05
CA GLU A 42 9.94 -0.85 5.82
C GLU A 42 8.61 -0.33 5.29
N VAL A 43 7.65 -0.06 6.19
CA VAL A 43 6.37 0.58 5.82
C VAL A 43 6.64 1.92 5.14
N GLU A 44 7.43 2.80 5.74
CA GLU A 44 7.76 4.11 5.15
C GLU A 44 8.53 3.98 3.82
N THR A 45 9.42 2.99 3.71
CA THR A 45 10.15 2.71 2.46
C THR A 45 9.19 2.28 1.34
N GLN A 46 8.22 1.41 1.63
CA GLN A 46 7.21 1.02 0.65
C GLN A 46 6.27 2.19 0.30
N ARG A 47 5.86 3.00 1.29
CA ARG A 47 5.04 4.20 1.06
C ARG A 47 5.74 5.20 0.14
N THR A 48 7.02 5.47 0.38
CA THR A 48 7.81 6.38 -0.47
C THR A 48 7.97 5.84 -1.89
N LYS A 49 8.20 4.52 -2.06
CA LYS A 49 8.20 3.86 -3.38
C LYS A 49 6.86 4.05 -4.10
N LEU A 50 5.72 3.81 -3.43
CA LEU A 50 4.39 4.01 -4.01
C LEU A 50 4.10 5.47 -4.35
N LYS A 51 4.50 6.42 -3.50
CA LYS A 51 4.37 7.87 -3.78
C LYS A 51 5.15 8.27 -5.03
N LYS A 52 6.39 7.80 -5.15
CA LYS A 52 7.21 8.03 -6.35
C LYS A 52 6.55 7.45 -7.60
N MET A 53 6.12 6.18 -7.53
CA MET A 53 5.44 5.52 -8.64
C MET A 53 4.16 6.23 -9.05
N ARG A 54 3.39 6.79 -8.09
CA ARG A 54 2.20 7.60 -8.39
C ARG A 54 2.54 8.84 -9.22
N VAL A 55 3.56 9.59 -8.81
CA VAL A 55 4.01 10.80 -9.53
C VAL A 55 4.55 10.44 -10.92
N GLU A 56 5.30 9.35 -11.03
CA GLU A 56 5.79 8.86 -12.32
C GLU A 56 4.63 8.47 -13.25
N ALA A 57 3.63 7.78 -12.71
CA ALA A 57 2.43 7.40 -13.46
C ALA A 57 1.63 8.65 -13.89
N GLU A 58 1.45 9.65 -13.03
CA GLU A 58 0.84 10.94 -13.41
C GLU A 58 1.58 11.60 -14.58
N GLY A 59 2.91 11.50 -14.63
CA GLY A 59 3.72 11.97 -15.74
C GLY A 59 3.47 11.24 -17.08
N GLN A 60 2.86 10.05 -17.05
CA GLN A 60 2.48 9.27 -18.24
C GLN A 60 1.05 9.52 -18.72
N GLN A 61 0.26 10.33 -18.01
CA GLN A 61 -1.10 10.71 -18.43
C GLN A 61 -1.18 11.21 -19.90
N PRO A 62 -0.22 12.01 -20.41
CA PRO A 62 -0.25 12.45 -21.81
C PRO A 62 -0.26 11.33 -22.86
N VAL A 63 0.25 10.13 -22.53
CA VAL A 63 0.22 8.96 -23.42
C VAL A 63 -1.23 8.50 -23.63
N PHE A 64 -2.03 8.49 -22.57
CA PHE A 64 -3.44 8.09 -22.62
C PHE A 64 -4.32 9.17 -23.24
N ASP A 65 -4.01 10.45 -22.96
CA ASP A 65 -4.71 11.58 -23.59
C ASP A 65 -4.46 11.56 -25.12
N SER A 66 -3.21 11.34 -25.54
CA SER A 66 -2.86 11.21 -26.96
C SER A 66 -3.55 10.01 -27.62
N LEU A 67 -3.65 8.88 -26.93
CA LEU A 67 -4.39 7.72 -27.42
C LEU A 67 -5.87 8.06 -27.67
N GLU A 68 -6.52 8.75 -26.74
CA GLU A 68 -7.92 9.16 -26.87
C GLU A 68 -8.11 10.16 -28.02
N ASP A 69 -7.18 11.10 -28.18
CA ASP A 69 -7.22 12.09 -29.26
C ASP A 69 -7.05 11.46 -30.65
N GLU A 70 -6.12 10.51 -30.80
CA GLU A 70 -5.95 9.79 -32.07
C GLU A 70 -7.15 8.90 -32.38
N LEU A 71 -7.77 8.28 -31.38
CA LEU A 71 -9.02 7.51 -31.56
C LEU A 71 -10.18 8.41 -31.99
N LYS A 72 -10.29 9.63 -31.44
CA LYS A 72 -11.27 10.64 -31.87
C LYS A 72 -11.05 11.04 -33.32
N LYS A 73 -9.80 11.32 -33.72
CA LYS A 73 -9.45 11.64 -35.11
C LYS A 73 -9.82 10.50 -36.07
N ALA A 74 -9.45 9.27 -35.73
CA ALA A 74 -9.80 8.08 -36.51
C ALA A 74 -11.33 7.90 -36.63
N SER A 75 -12.08 8.18 -35.55
CA SER A 75 -13.55 8.16 -35.57
C SER A 75 -14.16 9.18 -36.52
N VAL A 76 -13.64 10.42 -36.56
CA VAL A 76 -14.12 11.44 -37.50
C VAL A 76 -13.88 11.02 -38.96
N VAL A 77 -12.74 10.40 -39.26
CA VAL A 77 -12.43 9.91 -40.61
C VAL A 77 -13.33 8.74 -40.98
N SER A 78 -13.54 7.79 -40.07
CA SER A 78 -14.46 6.66 -40.25
C SER A 78 -15.91 7.12 -40.47
N ASP A 79 -16.39 8.11 -39.71
CA ASP A 79 -17.76 8.62 -39.86
C ASP A 79 -17.98 9.36 -41.19
N LYS A 80 -16.95 10.06 -41.69
CA LYS A 80 -16.98 10.61 -43.06
C LYS A 80 -17.03 9.49 -44.10
N MET A 81 -16.26 8.42 -43.88
CA MET A 81 -16.21 7.26 -44.75
C MET A 81 -17.55 6.53 -44.85
N SER A 82 -18.19 6.26 -43.71
CA SER A 82 -19.46 5.54 -43.62
C SER A 82 -20.60 6.31 -44.29
N ARG A 83 -20.58 7.64 -44.22
CA ARG A 83 -21.56 8.49 -44.93
C ARG A 83 -21.42 8.43 -46.45
N VAL A 84 -20.20 8.26 -46.96
CA VAL A 84 -19.92 8.25 -48.42
C VAL A 84 -20.03 6.83 -49.00
N HIS A 85 -19.68 5.81 -48.23
CA HIS A 85 -19.53 4.44 -48.73
C HIS A 85 -20.44 3.41 -48.04
N SER A 86 -21.21 3.81 -47.00
CA SER A 86 -22.09 2.90 -46.22
C SER A 86 -21.38 1.67 -45.63
N GLU A 87 -20.07 1.76 -45.40
CA GLU A 87 -19.27 0.72 -44.79
C GLU A 87 -19.17 0.91 -43.28
N ARG A 88 -19.29 -0.19 -42.52
CA ARG A 88 -19.06 -0.22 -41.07
C ARG A 88 -17.59 -0.52 -40.79
N ASP A 89 -16.98 0.26 -39.88
CA ASP A 89 -15.57 0.14 -39.54
C ASP A 89 -15.33 -0.77 -38.33
N ALA A 90 -15.35 -2.09 -38.55
CA ALA A 90 -15.17 -3.09 -37.49
C ALA A 90 -13.78 -3.02 -36.82
N GLU A 91 -12.75 -2.59 -37.56
CA GLU A 91 -11.40 -2.40 -37.03
C GLU A 91 -11.36 -1.26 -36.02
N LEU A 92 -12.02 -0.14 -36.33
CA LEU A 92 -12.13 0.97 -35.39
C LEU A 92 -12.94 0.61 -34.14
N ASP A 93 -14.02 -0.16 -34.28
CA ASP A 93 -14.79 -0.67 -33.14
C ASP A 93 -13.91 -1.52 -32.20
N HIS A 94 -12.99 -2.33 -32.75
CA HIS A 94 -12.01 -3.07 -31.96
C HIS A 94 -11.06 -2.13 -31.17
N TYR A 95 -10.49 -1.11 -31.82
CA TYR A 95 -9.61 -0.17 -31.14
C TYR A 95 -10.32 0.71 -30.10
N ARG A 96 -11.61 1.00 -30.29
CA ARG A 96 -12.43 1.65 -29.26
C ARG A 96 -12.51 0.79 -28.00
N GLN A 97 -12.85 -0.49 -28.14
CA GLN A 97 -12.92 -1.42 -27.01
C GLN A 97 -11.55 -1.58 -26.32
N LEU A 98 -10.48 -1.69 -27.10
CA LEU A 98 -9.12 -1.78 -26.57
C LEU A 98 -8.75 -0.51 -25.79
N THR A 99 -9.02 0.67 -26.34
CA THR A 99 -8.75 1.95 -25.67
C THR A 99 -9.53 2.08 -24.37
N THR A 100 -10.81 1.72 -24.35
CA THR A 100 -11.60 1.68 -23.11
C THR A 100 -10.98 0.75 -22.08
N SER A 101 -10.57 -0.46 -22.48
CA SER A 101 -9.91 -1.41 -21.57
C SER A 101 -8.59 -0.87 -21.01
N LEU A 102 -7.78 -0.20 -21.84
CA LEU A 102 -6.53 0.45 -21.40
C LEU A 102 -6.81 1.57 -20.40
N GLN A 103 -7.82 2.41 -20.64
CA GLN A 103 -8.20 3.48 -19.74
C GLN A 103 -8.71 2.97 -18.39
N ASP A 104 -9.49 1.89 -18.39
CA ASP A 104 -9.99 1.27 -17.15
C ASP A 104 -8.85 0.66 -16.34
N ARG A 105 -7.92 -0.04 -17.00
CA ARG A 105 -6.69 -0.55 -16.36
C ARG A 105 -5.83 0.58 -15.81
N TRP A 106 -5.71 1.68 -16.52
CA TRP A 106 -4.98 2.86 -16.08
C TRP A 106 -5.57 3.48 -14.81
N LYS A 107 -6.90 3.63 -14.75
CA LYS A 107 -7.59 4.05 -13.52
C LYS A 107 -7.40 3.05 -12.38
N ALA A 108 -7.39 1.75 -12.69
CA ALA A 108 -7.17 0.70 -11.71
C ALA A 108 -5.77 0.77 -11.08
N VAL A 109 -4.73 1.14 -11.86
CA VAL A 109 -3.37 1.39 -11.34
C VAL A 109 -3.40 2.45 -10.23
N PHE A 110 -4.00 3.61 -10.46
CA PHE A 110 -4.10 4.65 -9.43
C PHE A 110 -4.93 4.22 -8.23
N THR A 111 -6.06 3.57 -8.47
CA THR A 111 -6.93 3.04 -7.40
C THR A 111 -6.14 2.07 -6.50
N GLN A 112 -5.34 1.20 -7.11
CA GLN A 112 -4.53 0.22 -6.40
C GLN A 112 -3.37 0.87 -5.62
N ILE A 113 -2.74 1.91 -6.19
CA ILE A 113 -1.72 2.69 -5.49
C ILE A 113 -2.32 3.35 -4.24
N ASP A 114 -3.45 4.04 -4.40
CA ASP A 114 -4.11 4.77 -3.32
C ASP A 114 -4.61 3.82 -2.22
N LEU A 115 -5.16 2.66 -2.60
CA LEU A 115 -5.57 1.62 -1.65
C LEU A 115 -4.37 1.13 -0.83
N ARG A 116 -3.28 0.74 -1.49
CA ARG A 116 -2.08 0.26 -0.80
C ARG A 116 -1.43 1.30 0.08
N GLN A 117 -1.47 2.58 -0.31
CA GLN A 117 -1.02 3.65 0.57
C GLN A 117 -1.86 3.70 1.86
N ARG A 118 -3.18 3.64 1.77
CA ARG A 118 -4.05 3.65 2.95
C ARG A 118 -3.82 2.43 3.85
N GLU A 119 -3.65 1.25 3.25
CA GLU A 119 -3.34 0.01 3.98
C GLU A 119 -2.00 0.11 4.71
N LEU A 120 -0.96 0.63 4.06
CA LEU A 120 0.34 0.85 4.68
C LEU A 120 0.30 1.91 5.78
N ASP A 121 -0.47 2.98 5.60
CA ASP A 121 -0.69 3.99 6.63
C ASP A 121 -1.34 3.39 7.88
N GLN A 122 -2.34 2.52 7.68
CA GLN A 122 -2.98 1.80 8.78
C GLN A 122 -2.03 0.82 9.44
N LEU A 123 -1.32 0.00 8.66
CA LEU A 123 -0.34 -0.96 9.17
C LEU A 123 0.77 -0.27 9.97
N GLY A 124 1.29 0.85 9.47
CA GLY A 124 2.32 1.65 10.15
C GLY A 124 1.86 2.13 11.52
N ARG A 125 0.61 2.61 11.64
CA ARG A 125 0.04 3.00 12.93
C ARG A 125 -0.08 1.81 13.89
N GLN A 126 -0.63 0.70 13.42
CA GLN A 126 -0.80 -0.52 14.23
C GLN A 126 0.54 -1.07 14.72
N LEU A 127 1.55 -1.14 13.83
CA LEU A 127 2.91 -1.54 14.20
C LEU A 127 3.55 -0.58 15.20
N GLY A 128 3.30 0.73 15.06
CA GLY A 128 3.76 1.75 16.01
C GLY A 128 3.20 1.51 17.41
N TYR A 129 1.87 1.44 17.53
CA TYR A 129 1.19 1.19 18.80
C TYR A 129 1.64 -0.12 19.46
N TYR A 130 1.69 -1.19 18.68
CA TYR A 130 2.15 -2.48 19.18
C TYR A 130 3.58 -2.40 19.71
N ARG A 131 4.51 -1.78 18.97
CA ARG A 131 5.90 -1.66 19.40
C ARG A 131 6.06 -0.81 20.66
N GLU A 132 5.34 0.30 20.75
CA GLU A 132 5.39 1.16 21.93
C GLU A 132 4.89 0.42 23.18
N SER A 133 3.75 -0.27 23.07
CA SER A 133 3.18 -1.07 24.15
C SER A 133 4.10 -2.23 24.54
N TYR A 134 4.60 -2.97 23.55
CA TYR A 134 5.52 -4.09 23.76
C TYR A 134 6.84 -3.67 24.40
N ASP A 135 7.47 -2.61 23.90
CA ASP A 135 8.73 -2.09 24.43
C ASP A 135 8.59 -1.65 25.89
N TRP A 136 7.49 -0.97 26.21
CA TRP A 136 7.18 -0.59 27.59
C TRP A 136 7.03 -1.84 28.46
N LEU A 137 6.24 -2.82 28.01
CA LEU A 137 5.93 -4.03 28.78
C LEU A 137 7.18 -4.86 29.06
N ILE A 138 8.04 -5.06 28.05
CA ILE A 138 9.31 -5.79 28.23
C ILE A 138 10.24 -5.07 29.20
N ARG A 139 10.38 -3.75 29.11
CA ARG A 139 11.21 -2.99 30.04
C ARG A 139 10.68 -3.09 31.47
N TRP A 140 9.37 -2.98 31.63
CA TRP A 140 8.74 -3.10 32.94
C TRP A 140 8.88 -4.50 33.54
N ILE A 141 8.67 -5.56 32.74
CA ILE A 141 8.87 -6.96 33.19
C ILE A 141 10.32 -7.17 33.64
N ALA A 142 11.30 -6.66 32.87
CA ALA A 142 12.71 -6.79 33.23
C ALA A 142 13.04 -6.08 34.55
N ASP A 143 12.52 -4.87 34.75
CA ASP A 143 12.68 -4.12 36.00
C ASP A 143 11.98 -4.78 37.20
N ALA A 144 10.73 -5.22 37.03
CA ALA A 144 9.98 -5.94 38.05
C ALA A 144 10.69 -7.23 38.48
N LYS A 145 11.22 -7.99 37.51
CA LYS A 145 12.01 -9.19 37.76
C LYS A 145 13.29 -8.86 38.55
N GLN A 146 14.00 -7.81 38.17
CA GLN A 146 15.20 -7.38 38.91
C GLN A 146 14.88 -6.95 40.34
N ARG A 147 13.74 -6.25 40.55
CA ARG A 147 13.27 -5.87 41.88
C ARG A 147 12.93 -7.10 42.72
N GLN A 148 12.23 -8.08 42.14
CA GLN A 148 11.92 -9.34 42.81
C GLN A 148 13.18 -10.10 43.23
N GLU A 149 14.16 -10.24 42.31
CA GLU A 149 15.44 -10.89 42.61
C GLU A 149 16.19 -10.20 43.76
N LYS A 150 16.16 -8.86 43.83
CA LYS A 150 16.75 -8.09 44.93
C LYS A 150 16.04 -8.33 46.26
N ILE A 151 14.70 -8.41 46.26
CA ILE A 151 13.91 -8.68 47.46
C ILE A 151 14.22 -10.09 47.98
N GLN A 152 14.29 -11.08 47.10
CA GLN A 152 14.58 -12.47 47.45
C GLN A 152 16.02 -12.73 47.87
N ALA A 153 16.97 -11.88 47.45
CA ALA A 153 18.37 -11.99 47.84
C ALA A 153 18.65 -11.54 49.28
N ILE A 154 17.71 -10.85 49.95
CA ILE A 154 17.88 -10.38 51.33
C ILE A 154 17.79 -11.59 52.29
N PRO A 155 18.82 -11.91 53.06
CA PRO A 155 18.77 -13.00 54.02
C PRO A 155 17.78 -12.70 55.16
N ILE A 156 16.91 -13.67 55.47
CA ILE A 156 15.95 -13.54 56.58
C ILE A 156 16.66 -13.89 57.88
N THR A 157 16.95 -12.88 58.70
CA THR A 157 17.68 -13.04 59.97
C THR A 157 16.80 -12.89 61.21
N ASP A 158 15.66 -12.23 61.11
CA ASP A 158 14.73 -12.00 62.22
C ASP A 158 13.27 -11.82 61.75
N SER A 159 12.32 -11.80 62.69
CA SER A 159 10.89 -11.64 62.36
C SER A 159 10.58 -10.30 61.68
N LYS A 160 11.41 -9.27 61.91
CA LYS A 160 11.24 -7.95 61.31
C LYS A 160 11.61 -7.97 59.82
N THR A 161 12.78 -8.49 59.48
CA THR A 161 13.24 -8.64 58.08
C THR A 161 12.27 -9.50 57.26
N LEU A 162 11.69 -10.55 57.85
CA LEU A 162 10.65 -11.35 57.19
C LEU A 162 9.39 -10.53 56.86
N LYS A 163 8.91 -9.71 57.81
CA LYS A 163 7.73 -8.86 57.60
C LYS A 163 7.98 -7.80 56.53
N ASP A 164 9.16 -7.20 56.54
CA ASP A 164 9.57 -6.19 55.58
C ASP A 164 9.65 -6.78 54.15
N GLN A 165 10.21 -7.99 54.01
CA GLN A 165 10.27 -8.70 52.73
C GLN A 165 8.86 -9.05 52.21
N LEU A 166 7.96 -9.56 53.07
CA LEU A 166 6.59 -9.88 52.69
C LEU A 166 5.82 -8.64 52.24
N ALA A 167 6.02 -7.49 52.91
CA ALA A 167 5.40 -6.23 52.51
C ALA A 167 5.89 -5.76 51.13
N GLN A 168 7.17 -5.95 50.82
CA GLN A 168 7.74 -5.62 49.51
C GLN A 168 7.22 -6.54 48.39
N GLU A 169 7.12 -7.84 48.63
CA GLU A 169 6.54 -8.80 47.66
C GLU A 169 5.05 -8.53 47.42
N ASN A 170 4.26 -8.26 48.45
CA ASN A 170 2.85 -7.90 48.30
C ASN A 170 2.66 -6.62 47.48
N LYS A 171 3.51 -5.61 47.71
CA LYS A 171 3.48 -4.38 46.92
C LYS A 171 3.80 -4.64 45.44
N LEU A 172 4.81 -5.48 45.17
CA LEU A 172 5.16 -5.85 43.79
C LEU A 172 4.01 -6.62 43.12
N LEU A 173 3.33 -7.50 43.85
CA LEU A 173 2.14 -8.22 43.39
C LEU A 173 1.02 -7.25 42.99
N GLU A 174 0.71 -6.27 43.84
CA GLU A 174 -0.29 -5.23 43.54
C GLU A 174 0.07 -4.44 42.28
N GLU A 175 1.35 -4.09 42.08
CA GLU A 175 1.82 -3.43 40.87
C GLU A 175 1.67 -4.32 39.61
N ILE A 176 1.89 -5.63 39.74
CA ILE A 176 1.67 -6.59 38.65
C ILE A 176 0.20 -6.66 38.28
N GLU A 177 -0.69 -6.74 39.27
CA GLU A 177 -2.14 -6.78 39.06
C GLU A 177 -2.65 -5.49 38.40
N GLN A 178 -2.13 -4.33 38.81
CA GLN A 178 -2.48 -3.04 38.22
C GLN A 178 -2.03 -2.91 36.76
N ASN A 179 -0.92 -3.55 36.38
CA ASN A 179 -0.40 -3.51 35.02
C ASN A 179 -1.03 -4.56 34.08
N LYS A 180 -2.03 -5.31 34.55
CA LYS A 180 -2.77 -6.26 33.72
C LYS A 180 -3.39 -5.58 32.48
N ASP A 181 -3.95 -4.39 32.64
CA ASP A 181 -4.55 -3.64 31.53
C ASP A 181 -3.52 -3.29 30.44
N LYS A 182 -2.25 -3.10 30.81
CA LYS A 182 -1.16 -2.85 29.87
C LYS A 182 -0.72 -4.10 29.10
N VAL A 183 -0.87 -5.28 29.71
CA VAL A 183 -0.68 -6.55 29.02
C VAL A 183 -1.79 -6.77 28.00
N GLU A 184 -3.04 -6.45 28.39
CA GLU A 184 -4.20 -6.51 27.49
C GLU A 184 -4.06 -5.52 26.33
N GLU A 185 -3.64 -4.28 26.59
CA GLU A 185 -3.35 -3.26 25.56
C GLU A 185 -2.27 -3.71 24.56
N CYS A 186 -1.32 -4.55 24.97
CA CYS A 186 -0.31 -5.11 24.07
C CYS A 186 -0.83 -6.30 23.22
N HIS A 187 -1.92 -6.95 23.63
CA HIS A 187 -2.51 -8.09 22.93
C HIS A 187 -3.54 -7.72 21.87
N THR A 188 -4.19 -6.57 22.00
CA THR A 188 -5.14 -6.00 21.02
C THR A 188 -4.48 -5.16 19.95
#